data_AF-A0A258KSV8-F1
#
_entry.id   AF-A0A258KSV8-F1
#
_cell.length_a   1.000
_cell.length_b   1.000
_cell.length_c   1.000
_cell.angle_alpha   90.00
_cell.angle_beta   90.00
_cell.angle_gamma   90.00
#
_symmetry.space_group_name_H-M   'P 1'
#
loop_
_entity.id
_entity.type
_entity.pdbx_description
1 polymer ?
#
loop_
_entity_poly.entity_id
_entity_poly.type
_entity_poly.pdbx_seq_one_letter_code
_entity_poly.pdbx_strand_id
1 'polypeptide(L)' 'MTQSVVATLYQRVLLTSVKDVEITEIVDDGAGGFVRSIKFFGEGAVDTQTQLVFEVVFQSDDRADLKITTPEIDF' A
#
# COMPACT_ATOMS: atom_id res chain seq x y z
N MET A 1 -14.67 -23.32 -20.09
CA MET A 1 -14.99 -23.06 -18.67
C MET A 1 -15.09 -21.55 -18.52
N THR A 2 -16.29 -21.05 -18.26
CA THR A 2 -16.53 -19.60 -18.08
C THR A 2 -16.07 -19.23 -16.67
N GLN A 3 -14.97 -18.51 -16.57
CA GLN A 3 -14.46 -18.01 -15.29
C GLN A 3 -15.35 -16.82 -14.87
N SER A 4 -16.17 -17.01 -13.85
CA SER A 4 -16.84 -15.88 -13.19
C SER A 4 -15.81 -15.13 -12.35
N VAL A 5 -15.33 -14.01 -12.85
CA VAL A 5 -14.49 -13.09 -12.07
C VAL A 5 -15.43 -12.20 -11.26
N VAL A 6 -15.43 -12.39 -9.93
CA VAL A 6 -16.01 -11.39 -9.04
C VAL A 6 -15.03 -10.23 -8.95
N ALA A 7 -15.27 -9.18 -9.71
CA ALA A 7 -14.54 -7.94 -9.56
C ALA A 7 -15.09 -7.22 -8.31
N THR A 8 -14.36 -7.29 -7.20
CA THR A 8 -14.66 -6.48 -6.01
C THR A 8 -14.46 -5.02 -6.38
N LEU A 9 -15.55 -4.29 -6.62
CA LEU A 9 -15.49 -2.88 -7.01
C LEU A 9 -14.95 -1.99 -5.86
N TYR A 10 -15.27 -2.36 -4.63
CA TYR A 10 -14.86 -1.62 -3.44
C TYR A 10 -14.86 -2.53 -2.20
N GLN A 11 -13.83 -2.40 -1.37
CA GLN A 11 -13.79 -3.00 -0.04
C GLN A 11 -13.20 -2.01 0.96
N ARG A 12 -13.91 -1.81 2.08
CA ARG A 12 -13.39 -1.03 3.20
C ARG A 12 -12.72 -1.94 4.21
N VAL A 13 -11.45 -1.67 4.51
CA VAL A 13 -10.71 -2.33 5.59
C VAL A 13 -10.52 -1.33 6.73
N LEU A 14 -10.88 -1.73 7.95
CA LEU A 14 -10.56 -0.98 9.16
C LEU A 14 -9.31 -1.60 9.79
N LEU A 15 -8.24 -0.82 9.88
CA LEU A 15 -7.04 -1.19 10.61
C LEU A 15 -7.03 -0.43 11.95
N THR A 16 -6.86 -1.15 13.05
CA THR A 16 -6.70 -0.57 14.39
C THR A 16 -5.28 -0.76 14.88
N SER A 17 -4.82 0.08 15.82
CA SER A 17 -3.48 -0.02 16.41
C SER A 17 -2.31 0.21 15.43
N VAL A 18 -2.55 0.95 14.35
CA VAL A 18 -1.48 1.46 13.46
C VAL A 18 -0.71 2.55 14.20
N LYS A 19 0.63 2.45 14.17
CA LYS A 19 1.57 3.39 14.76
C LYS A 19 2.27 4.24 13.71
N ASP A 20 2.50 3.69 12.53
CA ASP A 20 3.19 4.38 11.45
C ASP A 20 2.69 3.93 10.08
N VAL A 21 2.87 4.78 9.07
CA VAL A 21 2.53 4.52 7.67
C VAL A 21 3.66 5.01 6.77
N GLU A 22 4.18 4.12 5.95
CA GLU A 22 5.21 4.43 4.95
C GLU A 22 4.63 4.30 3.55
N ILE A 23 4.90 5.28 2.70
CA ILE A 23 4.64 5.18 1.27
C ILE A 23 5.98 5.02 0.57
N THR A 24 6.20 3.88 -0.08
CA THR A 24 7.51 3.57 -0.69
C THR A 24 7.78 4.46 -1.90
N GLU A 25 9.00 4.43 -2.40
CA GLU A 25 9.30 4.95 -3.73
C GLU A 25 8.60 4.12 -4.81
N ILE A 26 8.45 4.72 -6.00
CA ILE A 26 8.00 4.01 -7.20
C ILE A 26 9.22 3.39 -7.86
N VAL A 27 9.21 2.06 -7.98
CA VAL A 27 10.29 1.26 -8.57
C VAL A 27 9.80 0.51 -9.80
N ASP A 28 10.72 0.13 -10.69
CA ASP A 28 10.46 -0.75 -11.84
C ASP A 28 10.18 -2.18 -11.35
N ASP A 29 9.20 -2.86 -11.95
CA ASP A 29 8.82 -4.23 -11.56
C ASP A 29 9.60 -5.33 -12.31
N GLY A 30 10.47 -4.95 -13.25
CA GLY A 30 11.26 -5.86 -14.09
C GLY A 30 10.49 -6.49 -15.26
N ALA A 31 9.20 -6.18 -15.42
CA ALA A 31 8.31 -6.67 -16.47
C ALA A 31 7.78 -5.55 -17.39
N GLY A 32 8.31 -4.34 -17.25
CA GLY A 32 7.91 -3.16 -18.03
C GLY A 32 6.85 -2.30 -17.36
N GLY A 33 6.49 -2.60 -16.11
CA GLY A 33 5.60 -1.80 -15.27
C GLY A 33 6.31 -1.19 -14.07
N PHE A 34 5.52 -0.56 -13.21
CA PHE A 34 5.96 0.09 -12.00
C PHE A 34 5.19 -0.44 -10.80
N VAL A 35 5.85 -0.49 -9.64
CA VAL A 35 5.26 -0.89 -8.36
C VAL A 35 5.53 0.17 -7.30
N ARG A 36 4.54 0.35 -6.42
CA ARG A 36 4.63 1.15 -5.19
C ARG A 36 3.81 0.48 -4.09
N SER A 37 4.21 0.64 -2.84
CA SER A 37 3.46 0.14 -1.69
C SER A 37 3.07 1.25 -0.72
N ILE A 38 1.93 1.05 -0.05
CA ILE A 38 1.62 1.69 1.23
C ILE A 38 1.73 0.62 2.31
N LYS A 39 2.60 0.85 3.27
CA LYS A 39 2.90 -0.06 4.38
C LYS A 39 2.39 0.52 5.68
N PHE A 40 1.66 -0.28 6.43
CA PHE A 40 1.12 0.08 7.74
C PHE A 40 1.86 -0.71 8.80
N PHE A 41 2.39 -0.01 9.80
CA PHE A 41 3.12 -0.61 10.90
C PHE A 41 2.35 -0.48 12.20
N GLY A 42 2.32 -1.57 12.97
CA GLY A 42 1.70 -1.64 14.29
C GLY A 42 2.74 -1.80 15.39
N GLU A 43 2.24 -2.00 16.61
CA GLU A 43 3.07 -2.33 17.76
C GLU A 43 3.67 -3.75 17.59
N GLY A 44 4.99 -3.86 17.63
CA GLY A 44 5.68 -5.14 17.56
C GLY A 44 5.47 -5.98 18.82
N ALA A 45 5.47 -7.31 18.67
CA ALA A 45 5.22 -8.24 19.77
C ALA A 45 6.30 -8.20 20.88
N VAL A 46 7.51 -7.73 20.57
CA VAL A 46 8.63 -7.64 21.50
C VAL A 46 9.48 -6.41 21.15
N ASP A 47 9.59 -5.50 22.11
CA ASP A 47 10.59 -4.43 22.20
C ASP A 47 10.63 -3.40 21.06
N THR A 48 10.02 -2.22 21.27
CA THR A 48 10.12 -0.93 20.54
C THR A 48 10.14 -0.88 19.00
N GLN A 49 10.12 -2.01 18.29
CA GLN A 49 10.11 -2.10 16.85
C GLN A 49 8.69 -2.08 16.31
N THR A 50 8.46 -1.21 15.33
CA THR A 50 7.24 -1.16 14.53
C THR A 50 7.22 -2.35 13.56
N GLN A 51 6.23 -3.24 13.69
CA GLN A 51 6.08 -4.41 12.82
C GLN A 51 5.17 -4.10 11.64
N LEU A 52 5.53 -4.51 10.42
CA LEU A 52 4.64 -4.43 9.25
C LEU A 52 3.41 -5.30 9.50
N VAL A 53 2.23 -4.69 9.56
CA VAL A 53 0.96 -5.39 9.83
C VAL A 53 0.07 -5.49 8.60
N PHE A 54 0.23 -4.58 7.63
CA PHE A 54 -0.54 -4.58 6.40
C PHE A 54 0.23 -3.87 5.28
N GLU A 55 0.12 -4.37 4.05
CA GLU A 55 0.70 -3.76 2.87
C GLU A 55 -0.30 -3.76 1.73
N VAL A 56 -0.46 -2.59 1.09
CA VAL A 56 -1.19 -2.44 -0.17
C VAL A 56 -0.17 -2.21 -1.27
N VAL A 57 -0.12 -3.13 -2.22
CA VAL A 57 0.76 -3.04 -3.39
C VAL A 57 -0.05 -2.52 -4.58
N PHE A 58 0.46 -1.50 -5.23
CA PHE A 58 -0.08 -0.92 -6.45
C PHE A 58 0.87 -1.22 -7.61
N GLN A 59 0.30 -1.61 -8.74
CA GLN A 59 1.05 -1.87 -9.98
C GLN A 59 0.36 -1.14 -11.14
N SER A 60 1.13 -0.50 -12.00
CA SER A 60 0.65 0.13 -13.23
C SER A 60 1.74 0.12 -14.30
N ASP A 61 1.33 0.15 -15.58
CA ASP A 61 2.23 0.35 -16.72
C ASP A 61 2.68 1.83 -16.84
N ASP A 62 1.94 2.78 -16.25
CA ASP A 62 2.31 4.20 -16.18
C ASP A 62 2.72 4.60 -14.77
N ARG A 63 3.95 5.11 -14.63
CA ARG A 63 4.51 5.61 -13.38
C ARG A 63 3.65 6.73 -12.76
N ALA A 64 2.99 7.54 -13.58
CA ALA A 64 2.17 8.65 -13.11
C ALA A 64 0.96 8.19 -12.29
N ASP A 65 0.42 7.00 -12.58
CA ASP A 65 -0.74 6.43 -11.87
C ASP A 65 -0.42 6.07 -10.41
N LEU A 66 0.85 5.85 -10.09
CA LEU A 66 1.31 5.50 -8.74
C LEU A 66 1.66 6.73 -7.89
N LYS A 67 1.37 7.93 -8.39
CA LYS A 67 1.61 9.18 -7.67
C LYS A 67 0.57 9.39 -6.58
N ILE A 68 0.91 8.94 -5.39
CA ILE A 68 0.19 9.23 -4.14
C ILE A 68 0.84 10.45 -3.49
N THR A 69 0.04 11.49 -3.26
CA THR A 69 0.44 12.70 -2.54
C THR A 69 -0.33 12.77 -1.22
N THR A 70 0.38 12.86 -0.10
CA THR A 70 -0.23 13.36 1.13
C THR A 70 -0.51 14.86 0.94
N PRO A 71 -1.69 15.37 1.32
CA PRO A 71 -1.90 16.81 1.41
C PRO A 71 -0.82 17.43 2.32
N GLU A 72 -0.38 18.65 2.03
CA GLU A 72 0.45 19.40 2.97
C GLU A 72 -0.33 19.56 4.28
N ILE A 73 0.29 19.15 5.39
CA ILE A 73 -0.26 19.36 6.72
C ILE A 73 0.18 20.77 7.15
N ASP A 74 -0.75 21.72 7.06
CA ASP A 74 -0.58 23.04 7.67
C ASP A 74 -0.67 22.85 9.20
N PHE A 75 0.37 23.29 9.93
CA PHE A 75 0.45 23.25 11.41
C PHE A 75 0.24 24.64 12.00
#